data_AF-A0A382RUL6-F1
#
_entry.id   AF-A0A382RUL6-F1
#
_cell.length_a   1.000
_cell.length_b   1.000
_cell.length_c   1.000
_cell.angle_alpha   90.00
_cell.angle_beta   90.00
_cell.angle_gamma   90.00
#
_symmetry.space_group_name_H-M   'P 1'
#
loop_
_entity.id
_entity.type
_entity.pdbx_description
1 polymer ?
#
loop_
_entity_poly.entity_id
_entity_poly.type
_entity_poly.pdbx_seq_one_letter_code
_entity_poly.pdbx_strand_id
1 'polypeptide(L)'
;MKLNENILNNSKWYIFPFLLLLLACPTEDDPPEPPSPGPEVYIQEGWADISAGSHEDALGNFDVALALDPENIEATMGKAWSLLFLDSGNTLDLIKYLFEKGVSDSTWSADAYCGLSIVTFAQGNYTTAITYVDSLLSLDEDYEFNRIDDIGLDHR
;
A
#
# COMPACT_ATOMS: atom_id res chain seq x y z
N MET A 1 -14.73 -68.95 -50.58
CA MET A 1 -14.80 -67.98 -51.70
C MET A 1 -16.14 -67.26 -51.59
N LYS A 2 -16.10 -65.97 -51.16
CA LYS A 2 -17.04 -64.84 -51.40
C LYS A 2 -18.57 -65.08 -51.23
N LEU A 3 -19.40 -64.23 -50.64
CA LEU A 3 -19.36 -62.83 -50.19
C LEU A 3 -20.53 -62.67 -49.17
N ASN A 4 -20.33 -61.97 -48.05
CA ASN A 4 -20.90 -60.65 -47.75
C ASN A 4 -22.44 -60.61 -47.57
N GLU A 5 -22.85 -60.23 -46.36
CA GLU A 5 -23.76 -59.12 -46.02
C GLU A 5 -24.52 -59.48 -44.74
N ASN A 6 -24.07 -58.92 -43.61
CA ASN A 6 -24.88 -58.93 -42.40
C ASN A 6 -24.89 -57.53 -41.77
N ILE A 7 -25.97 -56.83 -42.10
CA ILE A 7 -26.78 -55.99 -41.21
C ILE A 7 -26.13 -54.67 -40.76
N LEU A 8 -26.55 -53.62 -41.47
CA LEU A 8 -26.80 -52.28 -40.93
C LEU A 8 -27.36 -52.34 -39.50
N ASN A 9 -26.65 -51.77 -38.51
CA ASN A 9 -27.35 -50.83 -37.63
C ASN A 9 -26.43 -49.80 -36.96
N ASN A 10 -26.79 -48.57 -37.26
CA ASN A 10 -26.37 -47.29 -36.73
C ASN A 10 -26.54 -47.20 -35.20
N SER A 11 -25.61 -46.55 -34.49
CA SER A 11 -25.89 -45.32 -33.70
C SER A 11 -25.03 -45.12 -32.43
N LYS A 12 -24.46 -43.90 -32.33
CA LYS A 12 -23.99 -43.17 -31.12
C LYS A 12 -22.60 -43.58 -30.58
N TRP A 13 -21.51 -42.89 -30.94
CA TRP A 13 -20.98 -41.62 -30.39
C TRP A 13 -20.64 -41.68 -28.88
N TYR A 14 -19.36 -41.41 -28.59
CA TYR A 14 -18.73 -41.05 -27.31
C TYR A 14 -18.60 -42.12 -26.20
N ILE A 15 -17.48 -42.83 -26.23
CA ILE A 15 -16.80 -43.41 -25.07
C ILE A 15 -15.36 -42.89 -25.20
N PHE A 16 -14.73 -42.14 -24.30
CA PHE A 16 -15.07 -41.56 -23.01
C PHE A 16 -13.83 -40.68 -22.69
N PRO A 17 -13.86 -39.34 -22.78
CA PRO A 17 -12.74 -38.49 -22.37
C PRO A 17 -12.73 -38.36 -20.84
N PHE A 18 -12.77 -39.50 -20.14
CA PHE A 18 -12.92 -39.55 -18.68
C PHE A 18 -11.60 -39.82 -17.96
N LEU A 19 -10.52 -40.05 -18.71
CA LEU A 19 -9.17 -40.17 -18.16
C LEU A 19 -8.47 -38.81 -17.96
N LEU A 20 -9.19 -37.69 -18.15
CA LEU A 20 -8.73 -36.34 -17.80
C LEU A 20 -9.58 -35.67 -16.72
N LEU A 21 -10.54 -36.41 -16.13
CA LEU A 21 -11.33 -35.94 -14.97
C LEU A 21 -10.88 -36.55 -13.63
N LEU A 22 -9.91 -37.47 -13.64
CA LEU A 22 -9.40 -38.15 -12.43
C LEU A 22 -8.12 -37.52 -11.85
N LEU A 23 -7.60 -36.45 -12.46
CA LEU A 23 -6.51 -35.65 -11.89
C LEU A 23 -6.98 -34.33 -11.26
N ALA A 24 -8.26 -34.00 -11.39
CA ALA A 24 -8.89 -32.95 -10.61
C ALA A 24 -9.51 -33.58 -9.35
N CYS A 25 -8.68 -34.22 -8.51
CA CYS A 25 -9.06 -34.30 -7.10
C CYS A 25 -8.99 -32.87 -6.58
N PRO A 26 -10.07 -32.30 -6.03
CA PRO A 26 -9.89 -31.18 -5.13
C PRO A 26 -9.05 -31.73 -3.98
N THR A 27 -7.86 -31.22 -3.77
CA THR A 27 -7.13 -31.45 -2.54
C THR A 27 -7.96 -30.79 -1.45
N GLU A 28 -8.83 -31.57 -0.81
CA GLU A 28 -9.34 -31.24 0.51
C GLU A 28 -8.13 -31.14 1.44
N ASP A 29 -8.07 -30.04 2.19
CA ASP A 29 -7.14 -29.72 3.28
C ASP A 29 -5.83 -28.99 2.93
N ASP A 30 -5.87 -28.00 2.03
CA ASP A 30 -5.00 -26.84 2.28
C ASP A 30 -5.50 -26.18 3.58
N PRO A 31 -4.65 -26.03 4.61
CA PRO A 31 -5.05 -25.38 5.84
C PRO A 31 -5.64 -24.00 5.51
N PRO A 32 -6.70 -23.55 6.21
CA PRO A 32 -7.30 -22.26 5.95
C PRO A 32 -6.19 -21.22 5.94
N GLU A 33 -6.09 -20.48 4.84
CA GLU A 33 -5.09 -19.44 4.68
C GLU A 33 -5.13 -18.57 5.94
N PRO A 34 -3.98 -18.33 6.61
CA PRO A 34 -3.97 -17.51 7.81
C PRO A 34 -4.67 -16.19 7.49
N PRO A 35 -5.40 -15.60 8.45
CA PRO A 35 -6.09 -14.35 8.21
C PRO A 35 -5.09 -13.34 7.64
N SER A 36 -5.48 -12.67 6.55
CA SER A 36 -4.65 -11.63 5.94
C SER A 36 -4.19 -10.66 7.03
N PRO A 37 -2.90 -10.26 7.04
CA PRO A 37 -2.41 -9.29 8.00
C PRO A 37 -3.28 -8.03 8.03
N GLY A 38 -3.44 -7.46 9.22
CA GLY A 38 -4.07 -6.15 9.39
C GLY A 38 -3.23 -5.03 8.78
N PRO A 39 -3.80 -3.82 8.62
CA PRO A 39 -3.08 -2.66 8.06
C PRO A 39 -1.79 -2.32 8.83
N GLU A 40 -1.74 -2.62 10.13
CA GLU A 40 -0.61 -2.30 11.02
C GLU A 40 0.70 -2.97 10.57
N VAL A 41 0.62 -4.19 10.02
CA VAL A 41 1.81 -4.91 9.53
C VAL A 41 2.40 -4.20 8.33
N TYR A 42 1.57 -3.82 7.36
CA TYR A 42 2.01 -3.09 6.18
C TYR A 42 2.48 -1.67 6.52
N ILE A 43 1.89 -1.02 7.52
CA ILE A 43 2.40 0.28 8.03
C ILE A 43 3.82 0.12 8.58
N GLN A 44 4.05 -0.91 9.41
CA GLN A 44 5.36 -1.17 9.98
C GLN A 44 6.41 -1.48 8.91
N GLU A 45 6.07 -2.33 7.95
CA GLU A 45 6.94 -2.64 6.81
C GLU A 45 7.22 -1.40 5.96
N GLY A 46 6.20 -0.57 5.71
CA GLY A 46 6.35 0.68 4.96
C GLY A 46 7.33 1.66 5.62
N TRP A 47 7.29 1.81 6.94
CA TRP A 47 8.27 2.64 7.65
C TRP A 47 9.66 2.03 7.68
N ALA A 48 9.77 0.71 7.78
CA ALA A 48 11.05 0.01 7.66
C ALA A 48 11.68 0.22 6.28
N ASP A 49 10.87 0.19 5.22
CA ASP A 49 11.30 0.44 3.85
C ASP A 49 11.73 1.90 3.64
N ILE A 50 11.03 2.88 4.23
CA ILE A 50 11.51 4.28 4.22
C ILE A 50 12.88 4.39 4.88
N SER A 51 13.07 3.75 6.03
CA SER A 51 14.34 3.74 6.77
C SER A 51 15.46 3.08 5.96
N ALA A 52 15.13 2.06 5.17
CA ALA A 52 16.05 1.39 4.26
C ALA A 52 16.33 2.20 2.96
N GLY A 53 15.58 3.27 2.70
CA GLY A 53 15.63 4.03 1.45
C GLY A 53 14.88 3.39 0.28
N SER A 54 14.11 2.32 0.54
CA SER A 54 13.28 1.61 -0.44
C SER A 54 11.92 2.28 -0.59
N HIS A 55 11.90 3.51 -1.11
CA HIS A 55 10.69 4.34 -1.11
C HIS A 55 9.54 3.80 -1.99
N GLU A 56 9.84 3.05 -3.06
CA GLU A 56 8.84 2.37 -3.87
C GLU A 56 8.15 1.22 -3.12
N ASP A 57 8.92 0.42 -2.37
CA ASP A 57 8.39 -0.68 -1.57
C ASP A 57 7.53 -0.12 -0.41
N ALA A 58 8.01 0.96 0.23
CA ALA A 58 7.27 1.70 1.23
C ALA A 58 5.90 2.18 0.71
N LEU A 59 5.88 2.80 -0.49
CA LEU A 59 4.65 3.25 -1.12
C LEU A 59 3.66 2.08 -1.34
N GLY A 60 4.17 0.93 -1.81
CA GLY A 60 3.36 -0.27 -1.99
C GLY A 60 2.75 -0.76 -0.69
N ASN A 61 3.54 -0.79 0.39
CA ASN A 61 3.08 -1.18 1.71
C ASN A 61 2.02 -0.23 2.28
N PHE A 62 2.22 1.08 2.18
CA PHE A 62 1.20 2.04 2.61
C PHE A 62 -0.07 2.00 1.75
N ASP A 63 0.03 1.69 0.46
CA ASP A 63 -1.13 1.48 -0.41
C ASP A 63 -1.95 0.26 0.01
N VAL A 64 -1.29 -0.84 0.41
CA VAL A 64 -1.99 -2.02 0.95
C VAL A 64 -2.65 -1.69 2.29
N ALA A 65 -1.96 -0.99 3.19
CA ALA A 65 -2.52 -0.55 4.46
C ALA A 65 -3.78 0.30 4.27
N LEU A 66 -3.75 1.27 3.35
CA LEU A 66 -4.88 2.14 3.03
C LEU A 66 -6.01 1.42 2.28
N ALA A 67 -5.74 0.32 1.59
CA ALA A 67 -6.78 -0.52 1.01
C ALA A 67 -7.56 -1.29 2.09
N LEU A 68 -6.90 -1.63 3.20
CA LEU A 68 -7.51 -2.31 4.36
C LEU A 68 -8.20 -1.32 5.31
N ASP A 69 -7.58 -0.16 5.54
CA ASP A 69 -8.12 0.93 6.36
C ASP A 69 -7.91 2.30 5.68
N PRO A 70 -8.89 2.77 4.87
CA PRO A 70 -8.78 4.02 4.12
C PRO A 70 -8.69 5.30 4.96
N GLU A 71 -9.07 5.23 6.25
CA GLU A 71 -9.06 6.38 7.16
C GLU A 71 -7.79 6.42 8.03
N ASN A 72 -6.89 5.44 7.88
CA ASN A 72 -5.66 5.38 8.64
C ASN A 72 -4.74 6.58 8.36
N ILE A 73 -4.56 7.44 9.36
CA ILE A 73 -3.75 8.66 9.23
C ILE A 73 -2.27 8.33 9.12
N GLU A 74 -1.76 7.38 9.90
CA GLU A 74 -0.36 6.97 9.84
C GLU A 74 0.02 6.44 8.45
N ALA A 75 -0.79 5.54 7.88
CA ALA A 75 -0.57 5.06 6.51
C ALA A 75 -0.68 6.18 5.48
N THR A 76 -1.58 7.15 5.70
CA THR A 76 -1.69 8.36 4.85
C THR A 76 -0.40 9.19 4.92
N MET A 77 0.18 9.39 6.10
CA MET A 77 1.45 10.12 6.27
C MET A 77 2.61 9.37 5.64
N GLY A 78 2.73 8.07 5.87
CA GLY A 78 3.74 7.22 5.26
C GLY A 78 3.70 7.25 3.73
N LYS A 79 2.49 7.21 3.14
CA LYS A 79 2.30 7.37 1.70
C LYS A 79 2.74 8.76 1.21
N ALA A 80 2.42 9.82 1.94
CA ALA A 80 2.82 11.18 1.59
C ALA A 80 4.34 11.33 1.56
N TRP A 81 5.04 10.80 2.58
CA TRP A 81 6.50 10.77 2.62
C TRP A 81 7.13 9.95 1.52
N SER A 82 6.61 8.74 1.26
CA SER A 82 7.09 7.87 0.19
C SER A 82 6.99 8.58 -1.16
N LEU A 83 5.85 9.21 -1.45
CA LEU A 83 5.68 10.01 -2.66
C LEU A 83 6.62 11.21 -2.69
N LEU A 84 6.80 11.93 -1.58
CA LEU A 84 7.72 13.06 -1.52
C LEU A 84 9.18 12.68 -1.82
N PHE A 85 9.63 11.50 -1.36
CA PHE A 85 10.97 11.00 -1.65
C PHE A 85 11.13 10.52 -3.11
N LEU A 86 10.06 10.03 -3.73
CA LEU A 86 10.05 9.58 -5.12
C LEU A 86 9.81 10.72 -6.13
N ASP A 87 9.16 11.79 -5.71
CA ASP A 87 8.65 12.80 -6.63
C ASP A 87 9.77 13.64 -7.26
N SER A 88 9.59 13.93 -8.54
CA SER A 88 10.45 14.82 -9.32
C SER A 88 9.84 16.23 -9.49
N GLY A 89 8.83 16.56 -8.69
CA GLY A 89 8.07 17.81 -8.72
C GLY A 89 6.73 17.73 -9.44
N ASN A 90 6.26 16.54 -9.84
CA ASN A 90 5.06 16.39 -10.68
C ASN A 90 3.79 16.07 -9.88
N THR A 91 3.93 15.63 -8.63
CA THR A 91 2.81 15.17 -7.81
C THR A 91 2.64 15.96 -6.50
N LEU A 92 3.27 17.15 -6.41
CA LEU A 92 3.25 18.01 -5.23
C LEU A 92 1.83 18.34 -4.71
N ASP A 93 0.85 18.54 -5.59
CA ASP A 93 -0.54 18.83 -5.14
C ASP A 93 -1.19 17.62 -4.45
N LEU A 94 -0.91 16.40 -4.91
CA LEU A 94 -1.38 15.17 -4.27
C LEU A 94 -0.69 14.98 -2.92
N ILE A 95 0.63 15.16 -2.88
CA ILE A 95 1.42 15.02 -1.65
C ILE A 95 0.93 16.04 -0.61
N LYS A 96 0.69 17.29 -1.03
CA LYS A 96 0.10 18.33 -0.18
C LYS A 96 -1.25 17.88 0.39
N TYR A 97 -2.15 17.40 -0.46
CA TYR A 97 -3.46 16.92 -0.03
C TYR A 97 -3.37 15.78 1.00
N LEU A 98 -2.41 14.86 0.83
CA LEU A 98 -2.21 13.77 1.79
C LEU A 98 -1.74 14.30 3.14
N PHE A 99 -0.77 15.21 3.18
CA PHE A 99 -0.35 15.84 4.44
C PHE A 99 -1.46 16.68 5.09
N GLU A 100 -2.31 17.35 4.30
CA GLU A 100 -3.48 18.09 4.82
C GLU A 100 -4.44 17.19 5.63
N LYS A 101 -4.48 15.87 5.38
CA LYS A 101 -5.28 14.95 6.20
C LYS A 101 -4.73 14.77 7.62
N GLY A 102 -3.42 14.94 7.84
CA GLY A 102 -2.77 14.72 9.13
C GLY A 102 -2.84 15.93 10.07
N VAL A 103 -3.15 17.13 9.58
CA VAL A 103 -3.06 18.38 10.37
C VAL A 103 -3.99 18.40 11.60
N SER A 104 -5.07 17.62 11.58
CA SER A 104 -6.04 17.53 12.68
C SER A 104 -5.77 16.37 13.63
N ASP A 105 -4.75 15.54 13.35
CA ASP A 105 -4.44 14.34 14.12
C ASP A 105 -3.56 14.67 15.32
N SER A 106 -3.83 14.06 16.48
CA SER A 106 -3.08 14.36 17.71
C SER A 106 -1.61 13.91 17.66
N THR A 107 -1.30 12.92 16.85
CA THR A 107 0.03 12.32 16.74
C THR A 107 0.77 12.88 15.52
N TRP A 108 0.07 13.00 14.39
CA TRP A 108 0.68 13.31 13.10
C TRP A 108 0.63 14.78 12.68
N SER A 109 -0.01 15.67 13.45
CA SER A 109 -0.18 17.07 13.06
C SER A 109 1.15 17.82 12.85
N ALA A 110 2.13 17.63 13.74
CA ALA A 110 3.45 18.26 13.62
C ALA A 110 4.16 17.79 12.33
N ASP A 111 4.21 16.48 12.11
CA ASP A 111 4.82 15.86 10.92
C ASP A 111 4.11 16.28 9.62
N ALA A 112 2.78 16.37 9.65
CA ALA A 112 1.98 16.90 8.55
C ALA A 112 2.36 18.35 8.21
N TYR A 113 2.52 19.23 9.21
CA TYR A 113 2.98 20.60 8.98
C TYR A 113 4.41 20.64 8.42
N CYS A 114 5.30 19.75 8.86
CA CYS A 114 6.62 19.61 8.26
C CYS A 114 6.52 19.27 6.76
N GLY A 115 5.78 18.21 6.41
CA GLY A 115 5.54 17.81 5.02
C GLY A 115 4.93 18.92 4.16
N LEU A 116 3.92 19.63 4.68
CA LEU A 116 3.29 20.77 4.00
C LEU A 116 4.28 21.91 3.75
N SER A 117 5.17 22.20 4.70
CA SER A 117 6.20 23.22 4.52
C SER A 117 7.16 22.86 3.38
N ILE A 118 7.60 21.60 3.30
CA ILE A 118 8.51 21.11 2.25
C ILE A 118 7.83 21.18 0.88
N VAL A 119 6.60 20.67 0.79
CA VAL A 119 5.85 20.64 -0.47
C VAL A 119 5.57 22.06 -0.98
N THR A 120 5.11 22.97 -0.11
CA THR A 120 4.84 24.34 -0.53
C THR A 120 6.10 25.14 -0.83
N PHE A 121 7.21 24.85 -0.17
CA PHE A 121 8.52 25.37 -0.54
C PHE A 121 8.93 24.90 -1.94
N ALA A 122 8.78 23.61 -2.25
CA ALA A 122 9.07 23.05 -3.58
C ALA A 122 8.17 23.65 -4.68
N GLN A 123 6.93 24.03 -4.34
CA GLN A 123 6.02 24.77 -5.22
C GLN A 123 6.40 26.26 -5.41
N GLY A 124 7.39 26.78 -4.67
CA GLY A 124 7.80 28.19 -4.70
C GLY A 124 6.95 29.12 -3.83
N ASN A 125 6.04 28.57 -3.01
CA ASN A 125 5.13 29.32 -2.15
C ASN A 125 5.76 29.56 -0.76
N TYR A 126 6.85 30.33 -0.72
CA TYR A 126 7.67 30.50 0.49
C TYR A 126 6.93 31.08 1.70
N THR A 127 6.01 32.02 1.49
CA THR A 127 5.21 32.60 2.59
C THR A 127 4.36 31.53 3.27
N THR A 128 3.73 30.65 2.49
CA THR A 128 2.91 29.55 3.02
C THR A 128 3.78 28.51 3.71
N ALA A 129 4.95 28.20 3.15
CA ALA A 129 5.90 27.29 3.78
C ALA A 129 6.31 27.77 5.18
N ILE A 130 6.63 29.07 5.32
CA ILE A 130 6.94 29.68 6.63
C ILE A 130 5.75 29.55 7.59
N THR A 131 4.52 29.81 7.14
CA THR A 131 3.33 29.65 7.98
C THR A 131 3.17 28.20 8.49
N TYR A 132 3.49 27.20 7.68
CA TYR A 132 3.46 25.81 8.13
C TYR A 132 4.59 25.48 9.11
N VAL A 133 5.79 26.04 8.91
CA VAL A 133 6.88 25.92 9.91
C VAL A 133 6.48 26.57 11.24
N ASP A 134 5.86 27.77 11.20
CA ASP A 134 5.37 28.43 12.41
C ASP A 134 4.30 27.58 13.12
N SER A 135 3.42 26.92 12.35
CA SER A 135 2.40 26.01 12.90
C SER A 135 3.04 24.78 13.55
N LEU A 136 4.03 24.18 12.90
CA LEU A 136 4.81 23.06 13.44
C LEU A 136 5.49 23.43 14.76
N LEU A 137 6.24 24.52 14.78
CA LEU A 137 6.98 24.98 15.97
C LEU A 137 6.06 25.45 17.10
N SER A 138 4.80 25.77 16.80
CA SER A 138 3.78 26.05 17.83
C SER A 138 3.26 24.80 18.53
N LEU A 139 3.36 23.64 17.88
CA LEU A 139 2.99 22.34 18.45
C LEU A 139 4.16 21.70 19.18
N ASP A 140 5.34 21.77 18.57
CA ASP A 140 6.58 21.20 19.07
C ASP A 140 7.75 22.15 18.77
N GLU A 141 8.12 22.94 19.77
CA GLU A 141 9.19 23.94 19.66
C GLU A 141 10.56 23.28 19.45
N ASP A 142 10.72 22.04 19.95
CA ASP A 142 11.95 21.25 19.86
C ASP A 142 11.89 20.23 18.71
N TYR A 143 10.94 20.39 17.77
CA TYR A 143 10.75 19.46 16.66
C TYR A 143 12.05 19.23 15.90
N GLU A 144 12.51 17.98 15.90
CA GLU A 144 13.67 17.54 15.14
C GLU A 144 13.19 16.70 13.95
N PHE A 145 13.37 17.24 12.75
CA PHE A 145 13.18 16.45 11.54
C PHE A 145 14.34 15.44 11.41
N ASN A 146 14.15 14.27 12.02
CA ASN A 146 15.05 13.15 11.81
C ASN A 146 14.65 12.46 10.50
N ARG A 147 15.54 12.52 9.51
CA ARG A 147 15.45 11.71 8.29
C ARG A 147 15.70 10.24 8.67
N ILE A 148 14.68 9.67 9.28
CA ILE A 148 14.45 8.33 9.79
C ILE A 148 15.67 7.39 9.75
N ASP A 149 16.45 7.40 10.84
CA ASP A 149 17.18 6.23 11.34
C ASP A 149 16.49 5.63 12.59
N ASP A 150 15.55 6.35 13.19
CA ASP A 150 14.86 5.95 14.43
C ASP A 150 13.39 6.35 14.35
N ILE A 151 12.55 5.49 13.76
CA ILE A 151 11.12 5.48 14.06
C ILE A 151 11.01 5.10 15.54
N GLY A 152 10.96 6.12 16.40
CA GLY A 152 10.62 6.01 17.80
C GLY A 152 9.21 5.47 17.97
N LEU A 153 9.03 4.17 17.78
CA LEU A 153 7.86 3.40 18.17
C LEU A 153 7.85 3.19 19.71
N ASP A 154 8.06 4.25 20.51
CA ASP A 154 7.67 4.21 21.93
C ASP A 154 6.18 4.56 21.98
N HIS A 155 5.35 3.57 21.67
CA HIS A 155 3.92 3.62 21.96
C HIS A 155 3.72 3.79 23.47
N ARG A 156 3.34 4.99 23.91
CA ARG A 156 2.74 5.22 25.23
C ARG A 156 1.25 5.44 25.13
#